data_AF-J9ZBP3-F1
#
_entry.id   AF-J9ZBP3-F1
#
_cell.length_a   1.000
_cell.length_b   1.000
_cell.length_c   1.000
_cell.angle_alpha   90.00
_cell.angle_beta   90.00
_cell.angle_gamma   90.00
#
_symmetry.space_group_name_H-M   'P 1'
#
loop_
_entity.id
_entity.type
_entity.pdbx_description
1 polymer ?
#
loop_
_entity_poly.entity_id
_entity_poly.type
_entity_poly.pdbx_seq_one_letter_code
_entity_poly.pdbx_strand_id
1 'polypeptide(L)'
;MDRLHISPPVLLKSSIFLILSSCLLFLDGCVQPSQPPPPPRKHVKHIRTRPEWLQKMKNDEKAGNFSLAMADLESAQNTREKTYWTRHILRKWSLFDLERAKALQKSGHSADAAFLLGEVFKRSPDFLENPPKSLSPGLFRDYLLNQIENDQEMAAMRQMDLNALLSRDEKKEITFNAYLHLTKRRMSEEKFHYAMLDLKKALALNPTSPEALSLRSRLFLQAKKWTDKGYQAFADQNLHRAIYFWKRAQEIRPDDKSLAENIQKAQKLQERLQEIEKETGHSSPDLPLHTP
;
A
#
# COMPACT_ATOMS: atom_id res chain seq x y z
N MET A 1 -1.51 -26.52 -8.79
CA MET A 1 -0.79 -26.84 -10.03
C MET A 1 -1.23 -25.81 -11.03
N ASP A 2 -0.33 -24.87 -11.35
CA ASP A 2 -0.25 -24.04 -12.56
C ASP A 2 0.59 -22.79 -12.22
N ARG A 3 1.90 -22.94 -12.44
CA ARG A 3 2.92 -21.89 -12.31
C ARG A 3 3.11 -21.29 -13.70
N LEU A 4 2.67 -20.05 -13.90
CA LEU A 4 3.06 -19.27 -15.07
C LEU A 4 4.43 -18.64 -14.80
N HIS A 5 5.44 -19.18 -15.48
CA HIS A 5 6.81 -18.69 -15.52
C HIS A 5 6.88 -17.37 -16.31
N ILE A 6 7.42 -16.35 -15.66
CA ILE A 6 7.81 -15.08 -16.27
C ILE A 6 9.27 -15.23 -16.74
N SER A 7 9.52 -15.03 -18.03
CA SER A 7 10.87 -14.97 -18.60
C SER A 7 11.43 -13.54 -18.56
N PRO A 8 12.72 -13.33 -18.22
CA PRO A 8 13.37 -12.02 -18.32
C PRO A 8 14.05 -11.80 -19.69
N PRO A 9 14.25 -10.54 -20.13
CA PRO A 9 14.93 -10.26 -21.39
C PRO A 9 16.46 -10.35 -21.29
N VAL A 10 17.03 -10.83 -22.39
CA VAL A 10 18.43 -11.16 -22.66
C VAL A 10 19.33 -9.93 -22.72
N LEU A 11 20.46 -10.00 -22.02
CA LEU A 11 21.62 -9.10 -22.14
C LEU A 11 22.44 -9.48 -23.39
N LEU A 12 22.54 -8.59 -24.38
CA LEU A 12 23.50 -8.73 -25.48
C LEU A 12 24.74 -7.89 -25.21
N LYS A 13 25.79 -8.58 -24.72
CA LYS A 13 27.20 -8.17 -24.82
C LYS A 13 27.73 -8.64 -26.17
N SER A 14 28.43 -7.76 -26.90
CA SER A 14 29.38 -8.09 -27.98
C SER A 14 30.20 -6.82 -28.21
N SER A 15 31.47 -6.66 -27.81
CA SER A 15 32.70 -7.43 -27.99
C SER A 15 33.12 -7.62 -29.46
N ILE A 16 33.90 -6.64 -29.93
CA ILE A 16 35.22 -6.77 -30.59
C ILE A 16 35.30 -7.75 -31.77
N PHE A 17 35.57 -7.22 -32.97
CA PHE A 17 36.49 -7.87 -33.92
C PHE A 17 37.28 -6.84 -34.73
N LEU A 18 38.60 -6.87 -34.53
CA LEU A 18 39.64 -6.29 -35.37
C LEU A 18 39.79 -7.14 -36.64
N ILE A 19 39.85 -6.53 -37.82
CA ILE A 19 40.55 -7.09 -38.96
C ILE A 19 41.36 -5.97 -39.64
N LEU A 20 42.68 -6.10 -39.51
CA LEU A 20 43.69 -5.46 -40.34
C LEU A 20 43.62 -6.04 -41.76
N SER A 21 43.67 -5.19 -42.78
CA SER A 21 44.14 -5.61 -44.10
C SER A 21 44.94 -4.49 -44.73
N SER A 22 46.23 -4.76 -44.84
CA SER A 22 47.27 -3.98 -45.50
C SER A 22 47.34 -4.38 -46.98
N CYS A 23 47.18 -3.42 -47.88
CA CYS A 23 47.66 -3.50 -49.25
C CYS A 23 48.32 -2.17 -49.63
N LEU A 24 49.65 -2.21 -49.77
CA LEU A 24 50.49 -1.21 -50.43
C LEU A 24 50.47 -1.50 -51.93
N LEU A 25 50.14 -0.53 -52.79
CA LEU A 25 50.75 -0.39 -54.12
C LEU A 25 50.78 1.08 -54.57
N PHE A 26 52.02 1.52 -54.77
CA PHE A 26 52.64 2.59 -55.54
C PHE A 26 51.87 3.46 -56.58
N LEU A 27 52.31 4.73 -56.58
CA LEU A 27 52.47 5.72 -57.68
C LEU A 27 51.20 6.38 -58.27
N ASP A 28 51.04 7.68 -58.08
CA ASP A 28 51.59 8.66 -59.04
C ASP A 28 51.54 10.10 -58.51
N GLY A 29 52.51 10.91 -58.91
CA GLY A 29 52.67 12.29 -58.46
C GLY A 29 51.65 13.24 -59.08
N CYS A 30 50.86 13.89 -58.22
CA CYS A 30 50.21 15.16 -58.55
C CYS A 30 50.47 16.14 -57.40
N VAL A 31 51.32 17.13 -57.67
CA VAL A 31 51.53 18.29 -56.82
C VAL A 31 50.20 19.04 -56.71
N GLN A 32 49.52 18.93 -55.57
CA GLN A 32 48.44 19.84 -55.22
C GLN A 32 49.05 21.12 -54.61
N PRO A 33 48.63 22.32 -55.05
CA PRO A 33 49.06 23.55 -54.40
C PRO A 33 48.58 23.56 -52.95
N SER A 34 49.50 23.85 -52.04
CA SER A 34 49.26 23.95 -50.59
C SER A 34 48.06 24.85 -50.30
N GLN A 35 46.99 24.29 -49.74
CA GLN A 35 45.91 25.10 -49.17
C GLN A 35 46.48 25.94 -48.02
N PRO A 36 46.15 27.24 -47.93
CA PRO A 36 46.57 28.05 -46.79
C PRO A 36 45.97 27.47 -45.49
N PRO A 37 46.67 27.59 -44.34
CA PRO A 37 46.20 27.04 -43.08
C PRO A 37 44.81 27.61 -42.76
N PRO A 38 43.88 26.78 -42.25
CA PRO A 38 42.56 27.26 -41.89
C PRO A 38 42.71 28.38 -40.84
N PRO A 39 41.94 29.47 -40.95
CA PRO A 39 42.02 30.56 -40.00
C PRO A 39 41.74 30.03 -38.60
N PRO A 40 42.38 30.59 -37.55
CA PRO A 40 42.18 30.14 -36.18
C PRO A 40 40.69 30.14 -35.87
N ARG A 41 40.13 28.96 -35.52
CA ARG A 41 38.74 28.83 -35.10
C ARG A 41 38.54 29.79 -33.93
N LYS A 42 37.92 30.93 -34.19
CA LYS A 42 37.37 31.77 -33.13
C LYS A 42 36.38 30.86 -32.39
N HIS A 43 36.73 30.45 -31.18
CA HIS A 43 35.75 29.88 -30.25
C HIS A 43 34.74 30.98 -29.96
N VAL A 44 33.75 31.10 -30.83
CA VAL A 44 32.54 31.86 -30.55
C VAL A 44 31.88 31.07 -29.42
N LYS A 45 32.04 31.56 -28.19
CA LYS A 45 31.18 31.15 -27.09
C LYS A 45 29.78 31.56 -27.52
N HIS A 46 29.04 30.65 -28.15
CA HIS A 46 27.61 30.82 -28.32
C HIS A 46 27.05 30.91 -26.90
N ILE A 47 26.78 32.15 -26.45
CA ILE A 47 26.00 32.40 -25.26
C ILE A 47 24.63 31.84 -25.59
N ARG A 48 24.36 30.60 -25.21
CA ARG A 48 23.01 30.03 -25.28
C ARG A 48 22.16 30.86 -24.33
N THR A 49 21.41 31.80 -24.88
CA THR A 49 20.36 32.51 -24.16
C THR A 49 19.39 31.46 -23.62
N ARG A 50 19.13 31.51 -22.30
CA ARG A 50 18.21 30.56 -21.68
C ARG A 50 16.82 30.78 -22.29
N PRO A 51 16.05 29.70 -22.55
CA PRO A 51 14.67 29.84 -23.02
C PRO A 51 13.85 30.68 -22.05
N GLU A 52 12.95 31.52 -22.58
CA GLU A 52 12.10 32.40 -21.76
C GLU A 52 11.24 31.61 -20.75
N TRP A 53 10.68 30.47 -21.19
CA TRP A 53 9.91 29.57 -20.33
C TRP A 53 10.71 29.12 -19.10
N LEU A 54 12.01 28.84 -19.26
CA LEU A 54 12.87 28.39 -18.17
C LEU A 54 13.10 29.50 -17.13
N GLN A 55 13.12 30.76 -17.58
CA GLN A 55 13.24 31.90 -16.67
C GLN A 55 11.94 32.15 -15.90
N LYS A 56 10.78 32.09 -16.57
CA LYS A 56 9.46 32.24 -15.93
C LYS A 56 9.21 31.13 -14.90
N MET A 57 9.42 29.87 -15.31
CA MET A 57 9.32 28.69 -14.46
C MET A 57 10.16 28.82 -13.17
N LYS A 58 11.41 29.31 -13.27
CA LYS A 58 12.29 29.52 -12.11
C LYS A 58 11.82 30.67 -11.20
N ASN A 59 11.23 31.71 -11.78
CA ASN A 59 10.68 32.82 -11.00
C ASN A 59 9.45 32.35 -10.22
N ASP A 60 8.56 31.57 -10.85
CA ASP A 60 7.39 30.99 -10.20
C ASP A 60 7.76 29.96 -9.13
N GLU A 61 8.74 29.09 -9.39
CA GLU A 61 9.31 28.19 -8.37
C GLU A 61 9.80 28.99 -7.15
N LYS A 62 10.53 30.08 -7.38
CA LYS A 62 11.07 30.94 -6.31
C LYS A 62 9.96 31.66 -5.55
N ALA A 63 8.86 31.99 -6.20
CA ALA A 63 7.68 32.60 -5.59
C ALA A 63 6.80 31.58 -4.83
N GLY A 64 7.07 30.27 -4.95
CA GLY A 64 6.22 29.21 -4.39
C GLY A 64 5.00 28.87 -5.25
N ASN A 65 4.91 29.41 -6.47
CA ASN A 65 3.80 29.18 -7.41
C ASN A 65 4.05 27.92 -8.25
N PHE A 66 4.16 26.76 -7.59
CA PHE A 66 4.57 25.52 -8.27
C PHE A 66 3.64 25.07 -9.40
N SER A 67 2.34 25.36 -9.31
CA SER A 67 1.39 25.09 -10.40
C SER A 67 1.69 25.92 -11.65
N LEU A 68 2.04 27.21 -11.48
CA LEU A 68 2.43 28.07 -12.61
C LEU A 68 3.79 27.63 -13.17
N ALA A 69 4.75 27.30 -12.30
CA ALA A 69 6.03 26.75 -12.74
C ALA A 69 5.85 25.45 -13.55
N MET A 70 4.93 24.57 -13.17
CA MET A 70 4.58 23.37 -13.93
C MET A 70 3.94 23.70 -15.29
N ALA A 71 3.08 24.71 -15.36
CA ALA A 71 2.46 25.17 -16.61
C ALA A 71 3.49 25.77 -17.57
N ASP A 72 4.40 26.62 -17.08
CA ASP A 72 5.49 27.17 -17.90
C ASP A 72 6.39 26.08 -18.49
N LEU A 73 6.64 25.01 -17.73
CA LEU A 73 7.44 23.87 -18.16
C LEU A 73 6.79 23.12 -19.35
N GLU A 74 5.48 23.24 -19.57
CA GLU A 74 4.82 22.58 -20.70
C GLU A 74 5.36 23.05 -22.05
N SER A 75 5.87 24.29 -22.10
CA SER A 75 6.50 24.91 -23.27
C SER A 75 7.86 24.29 -23.64
N ALA A 76 8.43 23.43 -22.79
CA ALA A 76 9.69 22.75 -23.08
C ALA A 76 9.52 21.70 -24.18
N GLN A 77 10.20 21.91 -25.31
CA GLN A 77 10.17 20.99 -26.45
C GLN A 77 11.05 19.74 -26.24
N ASN A 78 12.13 19.86 -25.46
CA ASN A 78 13.05 18.75 -25.22
C ASN A 78 12.52 17.86 -24.09
N THR A 79 12.15 16.62 -24.42
CA THR A 79 11.61 15.66 -23.45
C THR A 79 12.53 15.39 -22.27
N ARG A 80 13.85 15.27 -22.48
CA ARG A 80 14.81 15.00 -21.39
C ARG A 80 14.88 16.16 -20.42
N GLU A 81 14.89 17.38 -20.94
CA GLU A 81 14.87 18.61 -20.15
C GLU A 81 13.55 18.75 -19.40
N LYS A 82 12.42 18.49 -20.07
CA LYS A 82 11.10 18.48 -19.46
C LYS A 82 11.03 17.50 -18.29
N THR A 83 11.45 16.25 -18.49
CA THR A 83 11.48 15.23 -17.42
C THR A 83 12.39 15.62 -16.25
N TYR A 84 13.55 16.23 -16.52
CA TYR A 84 14.45 16.71 -15.48
C TYR A 84 13.78 17.80 -14.63
N TRP A 85 13.24 18.83 -15.28
CA TRP A 85 12.62 19.95 -14.57
C TRP A 85 11.31 19.55 -13.88
N THR A 86 10.53 18.63 -14.44
CA THR A 86 9.35 18.08 -13.74
C THR A 86 9.74 17.47 -12.40
N ARG A 87 10.78 16.62 -12.38
CA ARG A 87 11.27 16.02 -11.13
C ARG A 87 11.80 17.08 -10.17
N HIS A 88 12.51 18.09 -10.67
CA HIS A 88 13.02 19.20 -9.86
C HIS A 88 11.88 20.00 -9.20
N ILE A 89 10.88 20.43 -9.97
CA ILE A 89 9.75 21.23 -9.48
C ILE A 89 8.93 20.42 -8.48
N LEU A 90 8.59 19.16 -8.79
CA LEU A 90 7.84 18.31 -7.86
C LEU A 90 8.57 18.13 -6.52
N ARG A 91 9.90 17.92 -6.55
CA ARG A 91 10.71 17.83 -5.34
C ARG A 91 10.71 19.13 -4.55
N LYS A 92 10.83 20.28 -5.22
CA LYS A 92 10.82 21.61 -4.58
C LYS A 92 9.46 21.94 -3.97
N TRP A 93 8.38 21.61 -4.67
CA TRP A 93 7.02 21.73 -4.17
C TRP A 93 6.82 20.86 -2.94
N SER A 94 7.21 19.60 -2.99
CA SER A 94 7.13 18.69 -1.84
C SER A 94 7.90 19.21 -0.61
N LEU A 95 9.08 19.81 -0.79
CA LEU A 95 9.82 20.43 0.30
C LEU A 95 9.11 21.67 0.87
N PHE A 96 8.49 22.48 0.01
CA PHE A 96 7.72 23.65 0.44
C PHE A 96 6.48 23.23 1.25
N ASP A 97 5.71 22.27 0.74
CA ASP A 97 4.52 21.75 1.41
C ASP A 97 4.88 21.02 2.72
N LEU A 98 6.07 20.43 2.81
CA LEU A 98 6.55 19.83 4.05
C LEU A 98 6.81 20.88 5.14
N GLU A 99 7.36 22.05 4.81
CA GLU A 99 7.49 23.14 5.78
C GLU A 99 6.12 23.68 6.22
N ARG A 100 5.16 23.75 5.29
CA ARG A 100 3.77 24.10 5.61
C ARG A 100 3.11 23.05 6.52
N ALA A 101 3.32 21.77 6.26
CA ALA A 101 2.79 20.68 7.08
C ALA A 101 3.30 20.77 8.53
N LYS A 102 4.57 21.11 8.74
CA LYS A 102 5.09 21.38 10.10
C LYS A 102 4.42 22.57 10.76
N ALA A 103 4.18 23.66 10.03
CA ALA A 103 3.52 24.83 10.58
C ALA A 103 2.07 24.51 10.99
N LEU A 104 1.37 23.69 10.20
CA LEU A 104 0.05 23.17 10.52
C LEU A 104 0.08 22.29 11.78
N GLN A 105 1.02 21.35 11.87
CA GLN A 105 1.19 20.51 13.06
C GLN A 105 1.43 21.35 14.33
N LYS A 106 2.34 22.33 14.26
CA LYS A 106 2.64 23.23 15.39
C LYS A 106 1.46 24.09 15.83
N SER A 107 0.54 24.39 14.91
CA SER A 107 -0.67 25.17 15.19
C SER A 107 -1.87 24.29 15.59
N GLY A 108 -1.67 22.99 15.78
CA GLY A 108 -2.72 22.06 16.19
C GLY A 108 -3.59 21.52 15.06
N HIS A 109 -3.30 21.88 13.80
CA HIS A 109 -4.02 21.41 12.62
C HIS A 109 -3.42 20.08 12.10
N SER A 110 -3.37 19.06 12.97
CA SER A 110 -2.69 17.79 12.66
C SER A 110 -3.32 17.03 11.49
N ALA A 111 -4.64 17.10 11.31
CA ALA A 111 -5.33 16.48 10.18
C ALA A 111 -4.92 17.13 8.84
N ASP A 112 -4.85 18.47 8.79
CA ASP A 112 -4.40 19.20 7.60
C ASP A 112 -2.92 18.96 7.30
N ALA A 113 -2.10 18.86 8.35
CA ALA A 113 -0.70 18.50 8.24
C ALA A 113 -0.52 17.09 7.63
N ALA A 114 -1.30 16.12 8.11
CA ALA A 114 -1.30 14.74 7.61
C ALA A 114 -1.79 14.67 6.16
N PHE A 115 -2.88 15.38 5.82
CA PHE A 115 -3.38 15.48 4.45
C PHE A 115 -2.30 16.01 3.51
N LEU A 116 -1.66 17.13 3.89
CA LEU A 116 -0.61 17.73 3.10
C LEU A 116 0.60 16.80 2.95
N LEU A 117 0.95 16.04 3.99
CA LEU A 117 2.03 15.06 3.92
C LEU A 117 1.69 13.89 2.98
N GLY A 118 0.41 13.50 2.91
CA GLY A 118 -0.08 12.55 1.90
C GLY A 118 0.16 13.04 0.47
N GLU A 119 -0.12 14.31 0.19
CA GLU A 119 0.16 14.93 -1.11
C GLU A 119 1.66 15.03 -1.42
N VAL A 120 2.48 15.31 -0.40
CA VAL A 120 3.95 15.28 -0.50
C VAL A 120 4.44 13.90 -0.95
N PHE A 121 3.97 12.81 -0.33
CA PHE A 121 4.40 11.46 -0.69
C PHE A 121 3.85 10.97 -2.04
N LYS A 122 2.71 11.48 -2.51
CA LYS A 122 2.25 11.24 -3.89
C LYS A 122 3.18 11.88 -4.92
N ARG A 123 3.62 13.12 -4.68
CA ARG A 123 4.52 13.86 -5.60
C ARG A 123 5.98 13.41 -5.51
N SER A 124 6.42 12.99 -4.32
CA SER A 124 7.81 12.57 -4.06
C SER A 124 7.83 11.29 -3.22
N PRO A 125 7.50 10.13 -3.83
CA PRO A 125 7.49 8.85 -3.11
C PRO A 125 8.85 8.46 -2.52
N ASP A 126 9.94 8.94 -3.13
CA ASP A 126 11.31 8.73 -2.65
C ASP A 126 11.55 9.29 -1.25
N PHE A 127 10.73 10.24 -0.77
CA PHE A 127 10.84 10.79 0.58
C PHE A 127 10.46 9.78 1.67
N LEU A 128 9.75 8.69 1.33
CA LEU A 128 9.49 7.61 2.30
C LEU A 128 10.78 6.85 2.63
N GLU A 129 11.57 6.51 1.61
CA GLU A 129 12.83 5.77 1.80
C GLU A 129 13.99 6.70 2.18
N ASN A 130 14.04 7.88 1.57
CA ASN A 130 15.09 8.87 1.74
C ASN A 130 14.51 10.19 2.28
N PRO A 131 14.09 10.23 3.56
CA PRO A 131 13.40 11.37 4.11
C PRO A 131 14.28 12.63 4.09
N PRO A 132 13.74 13.77 3.64
CA PRO A 132 14.46 15.04 3.77
C PRO A 132 14.61 15.39 5.25
N LYS A 133 15.66 16.16 5.59
CA LYS A 133 15.90 16.63 6.97
C LYS A 133 14.72 17.38 7.58
N SER A 134 13.85 17.94 6.73
CA SER A 134 12.65 18.61 7.14
C SER A 134 11.56 17.64 7.61
N LEU A 135 11.55 16.37 7.24
CA LEU A 135 10.53 15.45 7.77
C LEU A 135 10.90 15.04 9.20
N SER A 136 10.19 15.58 10.18
CA SER A 136 10.41 15.21 11.59
C SER A 136 9.75 13.86 11.92
N PRO A 137 10.32 13.07 12.86
CA PRO A 137 9.70 11.84 13.32
C PRO A 137 8.26 12.04 13.83
N GLY A 138 8.02 13.11 14.60
CA GLY A 138 6.68 13.43 15.12
C GLY A 138 5.66 13.73 14.01
N LEU A 139 6.02 14.51 12.98
CA LEU A 139 5.13 14.77 11.84
C LEU A 139 4.80 13.49 11.08
N PHE A 140 5.81 12.64 10.88
CA PHE A 140 5.60 11.35 10.23
C PHE A 140 4.72 10.42 11.07
N ARG A 141 4.94 10.36 12.38
CA ARG A 141 4.11 9.58 13.32
C ARG A 141 2.65 10.01 13.27
N ASP A 142 2.36 11.31 13.32
CA ASP A 142 1.00 11.83 13.29
C ASP A 142 0.29 11.51 11.97
N TYR A 143 1.02 11.58 10.85
CA TYR A 143 0.51 11.15 9.55
C TYR A 143 0.13 9.67 9.51
N LEU A 144 0.95 8.79 10.09
CA LEU A 144 0.64 7.36 10.16
C LEU A 144 -0.58 7.07 11.05
N LEU A 145 -0.70 7.77 12.18
CA LEU A 145 -1.88 7.66 13.06
C LEU A 145 -3.14 8.13 12.35
N ASN A 146 -3.07 9.26 11.64
CA ASN A 146 -4.19 9.76 10.84
C ASN A 146 -4.60 8.76 9.74
N GLN A 147 -3.65 8.08 9.09
CA GLN A 147 -4.00 6.99 8.16
C GLN A 147 -4.74 5.84 8.85
N ILE A 148 -4.31 5.44 10.04
CA ILE A 148 -4.96 4.37 10.80
C ILE A 148 -6.40 4.75 11.10
N GLU A 149 -6.65 5.98 11.56
CA GLU A 149 -7.99 6.51 11.83
C GLU A 149 -8.88 6.57 10.57
N ASN A 150 -8.26 6.70 9.39
CA ASN A 150 -8.95 6.75 8.09
C ASN A 150 -8.93 5.40 7.37
N ASP A 151 -8.94 4.28 8.10
CA ASP A 151 -9.08 2.92 7.53
C ASP A 151 -7.93 2.46 6.61
N GLN A 152 -6.77 3.12 6.71
CA GLN A 152 -5.56 2.87 5.91
C GLN A 152 -4.44 2.18 6.71
N GLU A 153 -4.79 1.31 7.66
CA GLU A 153 -3.83 0.73 8.62
C GLU A 153 -2.69 -0.05 7.93
N MET A 154 -3.04 -0.78 6.86
CA MET A 154 -2.05 -1.53 6.08
C MET A 154 -1.13 -0.62 5.27
N ALA A 155 -1.60 0.55 4.84
CA ALA A 155 -0.76 1.54 4.17
C ALA A 155 0.19 2.20 5.18
N ALA A 156 -0.32 2.55 6.36
CA ALA A 156 0.48 3.12 7.44
C ALA A 156 1.63 2.17 7.84
N MET A 157 1.34 0.89 8.09
CA MET A 157 2.39 -0.09 8.42
C MET A 157 3.43 -0.24 7.31
N ARG A 158 3.01 -0.30 6.02
CA ARG A 158 3.97 -0.36 4.89
C ARG A 158 4.86 0.86 4.82
N GLN A 159 4.29 2.06 4.94
CA GLN A 159 5.07 3.30 4.87
C GLN A 159 6.00 3.47 6.07
N MET A 160 5.56 3.05 7.26
CA MET A 160 6.38 2.98 8.46
C MET A 160 7.61 2.07 8.27
N ASP A 161 7.44 0.93 7.59
CA ASP A 161 8.54 -0.02 7.34
C ASP A 161 9.55 0.49 6.31
N LEU A 162 9.10 1.29 5.33
CA LEU A 162 9.98 1.90 4.34
C LEU A 162 10.89 3.00 4.92
N ASN A 163 10.53 3.54 6.08
CA ASN A 163 11.18 4.71 6.65
C ASN A 163 11.92 4.40 7.96
N ALA A 164 13.06 5.05 8.17
CA ALA A 164 13.92 4.84 9.34
C ALA A 164 13.80 5.93 10.44
N LEU A 165 12.88 6.88 10.31
CA LEU A 165 12.73 8.02 11.24
C LEU A 165 12.23 7.62 12.63
N LEU A 166 11.40 6.58 12.70
CA LEU A 166 10.79 6.16 13.96
C LEU A 166 11.67 5.16 14.69
N SER A 167 11.76 5.34 16.00
CA SER A 167 12.38 4.38 16.91
C SER A 167 11.62 3.05 16.91
N ARG A 168 12.27 2.00 17.41
CA ARG A 168 11.65 0.67 17.53
C ARG A 168 10.36 0.70 18.37
N ASP A 169 10.35 1.49 19.44
CA ASP A 169 9.21 1.59 20.35
C ASP A 169 8.04 2.33 19.70
N GLU A 170 8.31 3.41 18.97
CA GLU A 170 7.29 4.11 18.16
C GLU A 170 6.71 3.19 17.08
N LYS A 171 7.55 2.44 16.35
CA LYS A 171 7.08 1.47 15.35
C LYS A 171 6.19 0.40 15.96
N LYS A 172 6.57 -0.09 17.15
CA LYS A 172 5.78 -1.06 17.92
C LYS A 172 4.43 -0.47 18.33
N GLU A 173 4.39 0.77 18.79
CA GLU A 173 3.16 1.48 19.15
C GLU A 173 2.23 1.65 17.94
N ILE A 174 2.75 2.14 16.81
CA ILE A 174 1.97 2.32 15.57
C ILE A 174 1.41 0.99 15.08
N THR A 175 2.22 -0.07 15.09
CA THR A 175 1.78 -1.42 14.69
C THR A 175 0.70 -1.97 15.62
N PHE A 176 0.83 -1.71 16.93
CA PHE A 176 -0.19 -2.06 17.91
C PHE A 176 -1.51 -1.34 17.61
N ASN A 177 -1.46 -0.02 17.41
CA ASN A 177 -2.64 0.80 17.10
C ASN A 177 -3.31 0.37 15.79
N ALA A 178 -2.51 0.05 14.76
CA ALA A 178 -3.01 -0.45 13.48
C ALA A 178 -3.79 -1.76 13.63
N TYR A 179 -3.24 -2.76 14.34
CA TYR A 179 -3.96 -4.02 14.58
C TYR A 179 -5.18 -3.86 15.47
N LEU A 180 -5.14 -2.94 16.43
CA LEU A 180 -6.28 -2.65 17.29
C LEU A 180 -7.43 -2.00 16.50
N HIS A 181 -7.10 -1.06 15.61
CA HIS A 181 -8.07 -0.44 14.70
C HIS A 181 -8.67 -1.46 13.72
N LEU A 182 -7.82 -2.28 13.08
CA LEU A 182 -8.26 -3.37 12.20
C LEU A 182 -9.23 -4.32 12.90
N THR A 183 -8.94 -4.66 14.16
CA THR A 183 -9.81 -5.50 15.00
C THR A 183 -11.20 -4.87 15.12
N LYS A 184 -11.27 -3.59 15.50
CA LYS A 184 -12.54 -2.87 15.67
C LYS A 184 -13.34 -2.83 14.37
N ARG A 185 -12.70 -2.46 13.26
CA ARG A 185 -13.34 -2.42 11.94
C ARG A 185 -13.88 -3.79 11.51
N ARG A 186 -13.08 -4.85 11.66
CA ARG A 186 -13.53 -6.21 11.33
C ARG A 186 -14.64 -6.72 12.23
N MET A 187 -14.69 -6.27 13.49
CA MET A 187 -15.83 -6.54 14.37
C MET A 187 -17.10 -5.84 13.88
N SER A 188 -17.03 -4.58 13.43
CA SER A 188 -18.20 -3.88 12.87
C SER A 188 -18.66 -4.46 11.53
N GLU A 189 -17.74 -5.05 10.76
CA GLU A 189 -18.04 -5.77 9.51
C GLU A 189 -18.47 -7.24 9.74
N GLU A 190 -18.62 -7.68 11.00
CA GLU A 190 -18.93 -9.07 11.36
C GLU A 190 -17.93 -10.14 10.85
N LYS A 191 -16.71 -9.72 10.55
CA LYS A 191 -15.56 -10.54 10.14
C LYS A 191 -14.77 -11.02 11.35
N PHE A 192 -15.44 -11.74 12.25
CA PHE A 192 -14.91 -12.04 13.59
C PHE A 192 -13.67 -12.93 13.61
N HIS A 193 -13.53 -13.86 12.65
CA HIS A 193 -12.30 -14.63 12.49
C HIS A 193 -11.08 -13.72 12.28
N TYR A 194 -11.18 -12.82 11.31
CA TYR A 194 -10.12 -11.87 10.98
C TYR A 194 -9.86 -10.87 12.12
N ALA A 195 -10.92 -10.44 12.82
CA ALA A 195 -10.78 -9.60 14.00
C ALA A 195 -9.97 -10.30 15.11
N MET A 196 -10.23 -11.58 15.37
CA MET A 196 -9.48 -12.36 16.35
C MET A 196 -8.01 -12.53 15.94
N LEU A 197 -7.72 -12.71 14.65
CA LEU A 197 -6.35 -12.79 14.16
C LEU A 197 -5.56 -11.49 14.36
N ASP A 198 -6.14 -10.34 14.02
CA ASP A 198 -5.46 -9.06 14.26
C ASP A 198 -5.31 -8.77 15.76
N LEU A 199 -6.33 -9.09 16.55
CA LEU A 199 -6.28 -8.89 17.99
C LEU A 199 -5.15 -9.70 18.64
N LYS A 200 -4.93 -10.94 18.18
CA LYS A 200 -3.79 -11.77 18.62
C LYS A 200 -2.46 -11.06 18.31
N LYS A 201 -2.33 -10.40 17.15
CA LYS A 201 -1.14 -9.62 16.80
C LYS A 201 -0.98 -8.38 17.67
N ALA A 202 -2.07 -7.64 17.95
CA ALA A 202 -2.05 -6.51 18.88
C ALA A 202 -1.60 -6.96 20.29
N LEU A 203 -2.19 -8.02 20.83
CA LEU A 203 -1.85 -8.57 22.15
C LEU A 203 -0.43 -9.14 22.21
N ALA A 204 0.14 -9.61 21.10
CA ALA A 204 1.55 -10.01 21.05
C ALA A 204 2.50 -8.80 21.23
N LEU A 205 2.07 -7.61 20.81
CA LEU A 205 2.85 -6.36 20.97
C LEU A 205 2.65 -5.75 22.36
N ASN A 206 1.40 -5.72 22.86
CA ASN A 206 1.07 -5.21 24.18
C ASN A 206 0.06 -6.13 24.89
N PRO A 207 0.55 -7.12 25.66
CA PRO A 207 -0.31 -8.12 26.31
C PRO A 207 -1.23 -7.56 27.40
N THR A 208 -0.84 -6.45 28.02
CA THR A 208 -1.53 -5.84 29.16
C THR A 208 -2.42 -4.67 28.77
N SER A 209 -2.56 -4.38 27.48
CA SER A 209 -3.41 -3.29 26.99
C SER A 209 -4.87 -3.50 27.45
N PRO A 210 -5.45 -2.60 28.27
CA PRO A 210 -6.85 -2.70 28.70
C PRO A 210 -7.83 -2.74 27.54
N GLU A 211 -7.57 -1.96 26.48
CA GLU A 211 -8.44 -1.89 25.31
C GLU A 211 -8.44 -3.20 24.51
N ALA A 212 -7.27 -3.73 24.16
CA ALA A 212 -7.14 -5.04 23.52
C ALA A 212 -7.79 -6.18 24.34
N LEU A 213 -7.61 -6.18 25.66
CA LEU A 213 -8.26 -7.16 26.54
C LEU A 213 -9.79 -7.00 26.54
N SER A 214 -10.31 -5.77 26.52
CA SER A 214 -11.74 -5.49 26.37
C SER A 214 -12.30 -6.01 25.04
N LEU A 215 -11.59 -5.79 23.92
CA LEU A 215 -11.98 -6.35 22.61
C LEU A 215 -11.99 -7.88 22.61
N ARG A 216 -11.02 -8.51 23.29
CA ARG A 216 -10.96 -9.96 23.44
C ARG A 216 -12.19 -10.49 24.18
N SER A 217 -12.54 -9.85 25.29
CA SER A 217 -13.75 -10.19 26.06
C SER A 217 -15.02 -10.03 25.22
N ARG A 218 -15.14 -8.96 24.43
CA ARG A 218 -16.28 -8.76 23.52
C ARG A 218 -16.39 -9.86 22.47
N LEU A 219 -15.28 -10.27 21.85
CA LEU A 219 -15.25 -11.38 20.90
C LEU A 219 -15.67 -12.70 21.56
N PHE A 220 -15.19 -13.00 22.77
CA PHE A 220 -15.61 -14.20 23.49
C PHE A 220 -17.08 -14.19 23.90
N LEU A 221 -17.60 -13.03 24.32
CA LEU A 221 -19.04 -12.90 24.57
C LEU A 221 -19.86 -13.15 23.30
N GLN A 222 -19.41 -12.69 22.14
CA GLN A 222 -20.05 -12.98 20.86
C GLN A 222 -20.01 -14.48 20.53
N ALA A 223 -18.86 -15.13 20.72
CA ALA A 223 -18.72 -16.57 20.53
C ALA A 223 -19.66 -17.36 21.46
N LYS A 224 -19.77 -16.95 22.72
CA LYS A 224 -20.70 -17.54 23.69
C LYS A 224 -22.15 -17.40 23.22
N LYS A 225 -22.59 -16.20 22.83
CA LYS A 225 -23.94 -15.97 22.30
C LYS A 225 -24.29 -16.90 21.14
N TRP A 226 -23.38 -17.09 20.20
CA TRP A 226 -23.59 -18.04 19.11
C TRP A 226 -23.60 -19.48 19.58
N THR A 227 -22.73 -19.84 20.53
CA THR A 227 -22.73 -21.18 21.12
C THR A 227 -24.10 -21.51 21.75
N ASP A 228 -24.65 -20.58 22.53
CA ASP A 228 -25.95 -20.70 23.18
C ASP A 228 -27.10 -20.80 22.17
N LYS A 229 -27.09 -19.96 21.11
CA LYS A 229 -28.05 -20.06 20.00
C LYS A 229 -27.96 -21.40 19.26
N GLY A 230 -26.76 -21.96 19.14
CA GLY A 230 -26.55 -23.28 18.55
C GLY A 230 -27.19 -24.39 19.38
N TYR A 231 -27.04 -24.33 20.71
CA TYR A 231 -27.72 -25.27 21.61
C TYR A 231 -29.24 -25.15 21.57
N GLN A 232 -29.76 -23.92 21.54
CA GLN A 232 -31.20 -23.69 21.42
C GLN A 232 -31.74 -24.28 20.09
N ALA A 233 -31.11 -23.95 18.97
CA ALA A 233 -31.53 -24.48 17.67
C ALA A 233 -31.44 -26.01 17.59
N PHE A 234 -30.45 -26.61 18.26
CA PHE A 234 -30.33 -28.07 18.34
C PHE A 234 -31.47 -28.68 19.15
N ALA A 235 -31.86 -28.07 20.27
CA ALA A 235 -33.01 -28.49 21.07
C ALA A 235 -34.33 -28.39 20.30
N ASP A 236 -34.47 -27.36 19.46
CA ASP A 236 -35.60 -27.17 18.54
C ASP A 236 -35.55 -28.10 17.31
N GLN A 237 -34.63 -29.07 17.29
CA GLN A 237 -34.37 -30.01 16.18
C GLN A 237 -34.00 -29.33 14.85
N ASN A 238 -33.64 -28.05 14.87
CA ASN A 238 -33.18 -27.29 13.71
C ASN A 238 -31.66 -27.43 13.55
N LEU A 239 -31.23 -28.60 13.06
CA LEU A 239 -29.81 -28.95 12.94
C LEU A 239 -29.02 -28.00 12.03
N HIS A 240 -29.63 -27.53 10.94
CA HIS A 240 -28.99 -26.58 10.02
C HIS A 240 -28.62 -25.26 10.75
N ARG A 241 -29.56 -24.68 11.52
CA ARG A 241 -29.28 -23.48 12.31
C ARG A 241 -28.29 -23.74 13.43
N ALA A 242 -28.36 -24.89 14.10
CA ALA A 242 -27.41 -25.25 15.15
C ALA A 242 -25.97 -25.27 14.62
N ILE A 243 -25.74 -25.98 13.51
CA ILE A 243 -24.43 -26.06 12.83
C ILE A 243 -23.94 -24.68 12.41
N TYR A 244 -24.83 -23.85 11.83
CA TYR A 244 -24.49 -22.49 11.44
C TYR A 244 -23.94 -21.67 12.63
N PHE A 245 -24.66 -21.66 13.76
CA PHE A 245 -24.24 -20.87 14.92
C PHE A 245 -22.95 -21.40 15.56
N TRP A 246 -22.78 -22.72 15.68
CA TRP A 246 -21.53 -23.27 16.21
C TRP A 246 -20.33 -23.00 15.29
N LYS A 247 -20.51 -23.03 13.96
CA LYS A 247 -19.45 -22.61 13.02
C LYS A 247 -19.07 -21.14 13.21
N ARG A 248 -20.03 -20.25 13.40
CA ARG A 248 -19.76 -18.83 13.72
C ARG A 248 -18.99 -18.69 15.04
N ALA A 249 -19.34 -19.45 16.08
CA ALA A 249 -18.58 -19.48 17.33
C ALA A 249 -17.15 -20.00 17.14
N GLN A 250 -16.96 -21.00 16.28
CA GLN A 250 -15.67 -21.63 15.99
C GLN A 250 -14.72 -20.70 15.23
N GLU A 251 -15.23 -19.78 14.40
CA GLU A 251 -14.43 -18.75 13.75
C GLU A 251 -13.62 -17.89 14.77
N ILE A 252 -14.22 -17.64 15.94
CA ILE A 252 -13.60 -16.89 17.04
C ILE A 252 -12.76 -17.81 17.94
N ARG A 253 -13.24 -19.04 18.17
CA ARG A 253 -12.63 -20.04 19.06
C ARG A 253 -12.30 -21.32 18.29
N PRO A 254 -11.32 -21.29 17.37
CA PRO A 254 -11.01 -22.45 16.53
C PRO A 254 -10.50 -23.64 17.35
N ASP A 255 -9.88 -23.37 18.50
CA ASP A 255 -9.28 -24.37 19.38
C ASP A 255 -10.30 -25.01 20.35
N ASP A 256 -11.56 -24.58 20.34
CA ASP A 256 -12.62 -25.15 21.19
C ASP A 256 -13.14 -26.47 20.60
N LYS A 257 -12.62 -27.59 21.12
CA LYS A 257 -12.99 -28.95 20.71
C LYS A 257 -14.49 -29.23 20.84
N SER A 258 -15.17 -28.62 21.82
CA SER A 258 -16.60 -28.87 22.04
C SER A 258 -17.45 -28.38 20.86
N LEU A 259 -17.06 -27.26 20.24
CA LEU A 259 -17.76 -26.74 19.05
C LEU A 259 -17.60 -27.70 17.86
N ALA A 260 -16.39 -28.22 17.65
CA ALA A 260 -16.11 -29.17 16.58
C ALA A 260 -16.93 -30.47 16.76
N GLU A 261 -16.97 -31.01 17.98
CA GLU A 261 -17.76 -32.20 18.31
C GLU A 261 -19.26 -31.97 18.12
N ASN A 262 -19.79 -30.82 18.57
CA ASN A 262 -21.20 -30.48 18.41
C ASN A 262 -21.60 -30.38 16.92
N ILE A 263 -20.77 -29.71 16.11
CA ILE A 263 -20.97 -29.61 14.66
C ILE A 263 -20.99 -31.00 14.03
N GLN A 264 -20.00 -31.85 14.34
CA GLN A 264 -19.91 -33.20 13.77
C GLN A 264 -21.11 -34.07 14.18
N LYS A 265 -21.54 -34.00 15.44
CA LYS A 265 -22.73 -34.74 15.93
C LYS A 265 -24.00 -34.32 15.19
N ALA A 266 -24.23 -33.01 15.04
CA ALA A 266 -25.40 -32.50 14.32
C ALA A 266 -25.37 -32.84 12.83
N GLN A 267 -24.19 -32.83 12.19
CA GLN A 267 -24.04 -33.24 10.78
C GLN A 267 -24.41 -34.71 10.58
N LYS A 268 -23.89 -35.62 11.42
CA LYS A 268 -24.23 -37.04 11.35
C LYS A 268 -25.72 -37.30 11.56
N LEU A 269 -26.35 -36.57 12.49
CA LEU A 269 -27.78 -36.69 12.73
C LEU A 269 -28.59 -36.19 11.52
N GLN A 270 -28.16 -35.09 10.90
CA GLN A 270 -28.79 -34.55 9.69
C GLN A 270 -28.70 -35.53 8.52
N GLU A 271 -27.54 -36.13 8.28
CA GLU A 271 -27.34 -37.16 7.24
C GLU A 271 -28.27 -38.36 7.47
N ARG A 272 -28.33 -38.86 8.70
CA ARG A 272 -29.19 -40.00 9.05
C ARG A 272 -30.68 -39.69 8.86
N LEU A 273 -31.13 -38.49 9.19
CA LEU A 273 -32.52 -38.08 8.94
C LEU A 273 -32.84 -38.05 7.43
N GLN A 274 -31.92 -37.54 6.61
CA GLN A 274 -32.08 -37.52 5.15
C GLN A 274 -32.10 -38.93 4.54
N GLU A 275 -31.33 -39.88 5.10
CA GLU A 275 -31.38 -41.28 4.68
C GLU A 275 -32.73 -41.92 5.01
N ILE A 276 -33.24 -41.70 6.23
CA ILE A 276 -34.56 -42.20 6.65
C ILE A 276 -35.68 -41.61 5.77
N GLU A 277 -35.63 -40.32 5.45
CA GLU A 277 -36.60 -39.68 4.55
C GLU A 277 -36.59 -40.32 3.15
N LYS A 278 -35.41 -40.67 2.62
CA LYS A 278 -35.28 -41.37 1.33
C LYS A 278 -35.81 -42.81 1.38
N GLU A 279 -35.55 -43.52 2.48
CA GLU A 279 -35.99 -44.92 2.67
C GLU A 279 -37.50 -45.03 2.89
N THR A 280 -38.12 -44.04 3.55
CA THR A 280 -39.55 -44.05 3.91
C THR A 280 -40.47 -43.49 2.82
N GLY A 281 -39.92 -43.09 1.67
CA GLY A 281 -40.68 -42.70 0.47
C GLY A 281 -41.60 -41.48 0.64
N HIS A 282 -41.49 -40.74 1.74
CA HIS A 282 -42.25 -39.51 1.96
C HIS A 282 -41.57 -38.35 1.23
N SER A 283 -41.85 -38.23 -0.06
CA SER A 283 -41.87 -36.92 -0.70
C SER A 283 -42.90 -36.07 0.05
N SER A 284 -42.44 -35.14 0.90
CA SER A 284 -43.34 -34.17 1.52
C SER A 284 -44.14 -33.48 0.42
N PRO A 285 -45.48 -33.35 0.52
CA PRO A 285 -46.26 -32.64 -0.48
C PRO A 285 -45.78 -31.20 -0.55
N ASP A 286 -45.58 -30.69 -1.77
CA ASP A 286 -45.31 -29.28 -2.04
C ASP A 286 -46.23 -28.40 -1.20
N LEU A 287 -45.66 -27.73 -0.20
CA LEU A 287 -46.33 -26.61 0.45
C LEU A 287 -46.40 -25.48 -0.59
N PRO A 288 -47.60 -24.99 -0.96
CA PRO A 288 -47.71 -23.94 -1.95
C PRO A 288 -47.04 -22.67 -1.43
N LEU A 289 -46.28 -22.05 -2.33
CA LEU A 289 -45.76 -20.69 -2.21
C LEU A 289 -46.88 -19.73 -1.80
N HIS A 290 -46.88 -19.32 -0.54
CA HIS A 290 -47.61 -18.15 -0.09
C HIS A 290 -46.62 -17.10 0.42
N THR A 291 -46.26 -16.20 -0.50
CA THR A 291 -46.00 -14.77 -0.23
C THR A 291 -47.32 -14.11 0.21
N PRO A 292 -47.31 -13.12 1.12
CA PRO A 292 -46.53 -11.87 1.01
C PRO A 292 -45.47 -11.66 2.11
#